data_AF-A0A6V7WE15-F1
#
_entry.id   AF-A0A6V7WE15-F1
#
_cell.length_a   1.000
_cell.length_b   1.000
_cell.length_c   1.000
_cell.angle_alpha   90.00
_cell.angle_beta   90.00
_cell.angle_gamma   90.00
#
_symmetry.space_group_name_H-M   'P 1'
#
loop_
_entity.id
_entity.type
_entity.pdbx_description
1 polymer ?
#
loop_
_entity_poly.entity_id
_entity_poly.type
_entity_poly.pdbx_seq_one_letter_code
_entity_poly.pdbx_strand_id
1 'polypeptide(L)'
;MTFYNNNNTNNFEIWKNSEKYGGSKIYFIPYKYEELWSIEEKLWNAEFTHGMFTKHWHVSIYIVMAYIAGVYSLKKWMEDRKAFDLRLPLFFWNVGLSIFSTCGAWRFGHEFFYVLLNRGFQDSICLSFSPAEPVAFWAMCFALSKIAEFGDTVFLLLRKRPLIFLHWFHHAVVLIYSWHSATELTAAGRWFIQLNYMVHSVMYAYYAAACIGIRAPKWISMSVTAMQTTQMLIGVFISLYVAYLKGTQDINFVCQQSVQNMCICFTIYSAFAVLFTRFFVKAYIQKGERRKITLSNNSVKEE
;
A
#
# COMPACT_ATOMS: atom_id res chain seq x y z
N MET A 1 -24.58 -7.22 40.45
CA MET A 1 -23.39 -6.35 40.61
C MET A 1 -22.20 -7.27 40.80
N THR A 2 -21.60 -7.68 39.69
CA THR A 2 -20.51 -8.66 39.69
C THR A 2 -19.35 -7.97 39.00
N PHE A 3 -18.38 -7.58 39.80
CA PHE A 3 -17.18 -6.87 39.38
C PHE A 3 -16.39 -7.76 38.43
N TYR A 4 -16.26 -7.35 37.16
CA TYR A 4 -15.28 -7.91 36.24
C TYR A 4 -13.89 -7.48 36.73
N ASN A 5 -13.16 -8.47 37.23
CA ASN A 5 -11.82 -8.28 37.76
C ASN A 5 -10.82 -8.09 36.61
N ASN A 6 -9.99 -7.07 36.78
CA ASN A 6 -8.90 -6.62 35.93
C ASN A 6 -7.80 -7.70 35.87
N ASN A 7 -7.28 -8.05 34.66
CA ASN A 7 -5.92 -8.59 34.36
C ASN A 7 -5.83 -9.45 33.08
N ASN A 8 -6.16 -8.91 31.89
CA ASN A 8 -5.63 -9.50 30.63
C ASN A 8 -5.70 -8.59 29.37
N THR A 9 -6.00 -7.30 29.51
CA THR A 9 -6.31 -6.42 28.35
C THR A 9 -5.15 -5.54 27.87
N ASN A 10 -3.97 -5.57 28.51
CA ASN A 10 -2.90 -4.56 28.31
C ASN A 10 -1.48 -5.11 28.04
N ASN A 11 -1.32 -6.29 27.43
CA ASN A 11 0.04 -6.76 27.08
C ASN A 11 0.52 -6.10 25.77
N PHE A 12 0.81 -4.81 25.80
CA PHE A 12 1.62 -4.14 24.78
C PHE A 12 2.99 -3.80 25.36
N GLU A 13 4.01 -3.79 24.51
CA GLU A 13 5.36 -3.38 24.87
C GLU A 13 5.66 -1.99 24.32
N ILE A 14 6.64 -1.32 24.93
CA ILE A 14 7.03 0.04 24.56
C ILE A 14 8.47 0.02 24.08
N TRP A 15 8.66 0.35 22.81
CA TRP A 15 9.98 0.59 22.26
C TRP A 15 10.34 2.07 22.43
N LYS A 16 11.38 2.33 23.24
CA LYS A 16 11.85 3.69 23.58
C LYS A 16 13.03 4.17 22.72
N ASN A 17 13.68 3.28 21.97
CA ASN A 17 14.89 3.65 21.23
C ASN A 17 14.59 4.62 20.07
N SER A 18 13.32 4.76 19.65
CA SER A 18 12.86 5.82 18.74
C SER A 18 13.16 7.23 19.27
N GLU A 19 13.09 7.43 20.59
CA GLU A 19 13.30 8.74 21.22
C GLU A 19 14.74 9.26 20.99
N LYS A 20 15.72 8.36 20.88
CA LYS A 20 17.13 8.69 20.55
C LYS A 20 17.28 9.43 19.22
N TYR A 21 16.34 9.24 18.30
CA TYR A 21 16.36 9.84 16.96
C TYR A 21 15.31 10.96 16.80
N GLY A 22 14.67 11.39 17.89
CA GLY A 22 13.61 12.41 17.88
C GLY A 22 12.22 11.88 17.52
N GLY A 23 12.03 10.56 17.53
CA GLY A 23 10.74 9.91 17.27
C GLY A 23 9.88 9.73 18.52
N SER A 24 8.60 9.44 18.34
CA SER A 24 7.69 9.10 19.44
C SER A 24 7.93 7.68 19.95
N LYS A 25 7.54 7.40 21.21
CA LYS A 25 7.45 6.03 21.73
C LYS A 25 6.57 5.17 20.81
N ILE A 26 6.95 3.90 20.64
CA ILE A 26 6.18 2.96 19.83
C ILE A 26 5.54 1.94 20.77
N TYR A 27 4.21 1.96 20.81
CA TYR A 27 3.41 0.95 21.51
C TYR A 27 3.08 -0.18 20.54
N PHE A 28 3.52 -1.40 20.84
CA PHE A 28 3.40 -2.53 19.92
C PHE A 28 2.94 -3.82 20.59
N ILE A 29 2.42 -4.73 19.77
CA ILE A 29 2.02 -6.06 20.19
C ILE A 29 3.23 -7.00 20.03
N PRO A 30 3.67 -7.69 21.10
CA PRO A 30 4.74 -8.66 20.98
C PRO A 30 4.25 -9.86 20.15
N TYR A 31 5.05 -10.23 19.16
CA TYR A 31 4.83 -11.40 18.32
C TYR A 31 6.21 -11.96 17.96
N LYS A 32 6.42 -13.25 18.21
CA LYS A 32 7.67 -13.92 17.88
C LYS A 32 7.44 -14.87 16.72
N TYR A 33 8.28 -14.75 15.70
CA TYR A 33 8.25 -15.68 14.59
C TYR A 33 8.98 -16.99 14.95
N GLU A 34 8.39 -18.14 14.58
CA GLU A 34 8.98 -19.46 14.85
C GLU A 34 10.27 -19.69 14.05
N GLU A 35 10.28 -19.21 12.81
CA GLU A 35 11.43 -19.30 11.90
C GLU A 35 11.81 -17.91 11.42
N LEU A 36 13.11 -17.62 11.40
CA LEU A 36 13.69 -16.41 10.81
C LEU A 36 14.33 -16.74 9.46
N TRP A 37 14.10 -15.91 8.45
CA TRP A 37 14.79 -16.08 7.18
C TRP A 37 16.18 -15.44 7.24
N SER A 38 17.19 -16.05 6.61
CA SER A 38 18.56 -15.54 6.65
C SER A 38 18.70 -14.08 6.19
N ILE A 39 17.84 -13.64 5.26
CA ILE A 39 17.81 -12.24 4.80
C ILE A 39 17.31 -11.29 5.89
N GLU A 40 16.35 -11.73 6.71
CA GLU A 40 15.79 -10.94 7.80
C GLU A 40 16.86 -10.78 8.88
N GLU A 41 17.54 -11.86 9.25
CA GLU A 41 18.61 -11.82 10.26
C GLU A 41 19.81 -10.96 9.84
N LYS A 42 20.23 -11.04 8.58
CA LYS A 42 21.45 -10.37 8.11
C LYS A 42 21.24 -8.90 7.77
N LEU A 43 20.08 -8.55 7.23
CA LEU A 43 19.82 -7.21 6.69
C LEU A 43 18.98 -6.35 7.63
N TRP A 44 18.29 -6.93 8.62
CA TRP A 44 17.45 -6.16 9.52
C TRP A 44 18.24 -5.55 10.67
N ASN A 45 18.10 -4.23 10.84
CA ASN A 45 18.54 -3.52 12.02
C ASN A 45 17.48 -2.49 12.41
N ALA A 46 16.70 -2.81 13.44
CA ALA A 46 15.57 -2.00 13.87
C ALA A 46 15.98 -0.56 14.23
N GLU A 47 17.06 -0.39 15.01
CA GLU A 47 17.52 0.94 15.44
C GLU A 47 17.96 1.81 14.27
N PHE A 48 18.78 1.24 13.39
CA PHE A 48 19.26 1.93 12.20
C PHE A 48 18.11 2.33 11.28
N THR A 49 17.22 1.38 10.97
CA THR A 49 16.11 1.60 10.04
C THR A 49 15.13 2.65 10.57
N HIS A 50 14.70 2.55 11.83
CA HIS A 50 13.83 3.56 12.42
C HIS A 50 14.52 4.91 12.54
N GLY A 51 15.80 4.93 12.91
CA GLY A 51 16.58 6.17 12.93
C GLY A 51 16.65 6.83 11.55
N MET A 52 16.80 6.03 10.49
CA MET A 52 16.81 6.50 9.10
C MET A 52 15.47 7.11 8.71
N PHE A 53 14.34 6.41 8.91
CA PHE A 53 13.04 6.97 8.58
C PHE A 53 12.74 8.22 9.42
N THR A 54 12.95 8.18 10.73
CA THR A 54 12.67 9.31 11.64
C THR A 54 13.43 10.57 11.22
N LYS A 55 14.73 10.44 10.92
CA LYS A 55 15.58 11.58 10.55
C LYS A 55 15.41 11.99 9.09
N HIS A 56 15.20 11.05 8.19
CA HIS A 56 15.33 11.26 6.74
C HIS A 56 14.05 10.98 5.95
N TRP A 57 12.88 10.88 6.57
CA TRP A 57 11.61 10.66 5.83
C TRP A 57 11.38 11.70 4.72
N HIS A 58 11.81 12.95 4.94
CA HIS A 58 11.68 14.06 4.00
C HIS A 58 12.47 13.85 2.70
N VAL A 59 13.45 12.92 2.69
CA VAL A 59 14.14 12.47 1.47
C VAL A 59 13.15 11.95 0.43
N SER A 60 12.04 11.33 0.85
CA SER A 60 10.96 10.92 -0.06
C SER A 60 10.44 12.07 -0.93
N ILE A 61 10.38 13.30 -0.42
CA ILE A 61 9.90 14.48 -1.15
C ILE A 61 10.87 14.82 -2.28
N TYR A 62 12.18 14.81 -2.02
CA TYR A 62 13.20 15.04 -3.05
C TYR A 62 13.18 13.95 -4.11
N ILE A 63 13.00 12.68 -3.70
CA ILE A 63 12.86 11.56 -4.64
C ILE A 63 11.61 11.76 -5.52
N VAL A 64 10.48 12.18 -4.97
CA VAL A 64 9.26 12.48 -5.74
C VAL A 64 9.48 13.63 -6.71
N MET A 65 10.15 14.71 -6.30
CA MET A 65 10.47 15.82 -7.20
C MET A 65 11.36 15.36 -8.37
N ALA A 66 12.37 14.54 -8.08
CA ALA A 66 13.21 13.93 -9.11
C ALA A 66 12.41 13.00 -10.03
N TYR A 67 11.48 12.20 -9.48
CA TYR A 67 10.57 11.35 -10.25
C TYR A 67 9.68 12.17 -11.19
N ILE A 68 9.05 13.24 -10.70
CA ILE A 68 8.20 14.12 -11.53
C ILE A 68 9.03 14.76 -12.65
N ALA A 69 10.20 15.32 -12.33
CA ALA A 69 11.11 15.88 -13.33
C ALA A 69 11.55 14.83 -14.37
N GLY A 70 11.84 13.61 -13.92
CA GLY A 70 12.18 12.47 -14.75
C GLY A 70 11.04 12.07 -15.70
N VAL A 71 9.79 12.06 -15.21
CA VAL A 71 8.59 11.78 -16.02
C VAL A 71 8.45 12.79 -17.17
N TYR A 72 8.56 14.08 -16.87
CA TYR A 72 8.47 15.12 -17.91
C TYR A 72 9.63 15.04 -18.91
N SER A 73 10.85 14.86 -18.41
CA SER A 73 12.05 14.76 -19.24
C SER A 73 12.00 13.54 -20.16
N LEU A 74 11.63 12.37 -19.62
CA LEU A 74 11.51 11.13 -20.38
C LEU A 74 10.38 11.20 -21.40
N LYS A 75 9.23 11.79 -21.02
CA LYS A 75 8.12 12.00 -21.96
C LYS A 75 8.56 12.84 -23.15
N LYS A 76 9.21 13.98 -22.92
CA LYS A 76 9.75 14.86 -23.98
C LYS A 76 10.78 14.13 -24.85
N TRP A 77 11.71 13.41 -24.23
CA TRP A 77 12.72 12.64 -24.96
C TRP A 77 12.13 11.54 -25.86
N MET A 78 10.98 10.99 -25.47
CA MET A 78 10.27 9.98 -26.26
C MET A 78 9.43 10.57 -27.40
N GLU A 79 9.15 11.88 -27.44
CA GLU A 79 8.27 12.48 -28.47
C GLU A 79 8.75 12.14 -29.88
N ASP A 80 10.05 12.35 -30.15
CA ASP A 80 10.68 12.14 -31.45
C ASP A 80 11.15 10.70 -31.71
N ARG A 81 10.83 9.75 -30.81
CA ARG A 81 11.33 8.35 -30.89
C ARG A 81 10.22 7.35 -31.15
N LYS A 82 10.57 6.19 -31.69
CA LYS A 82 9.61 5.06 -31.79
C LYS A 82 9.44 4.42 -30.41
N ALA A 83 8.27 3.82 -30.16
CA ALA A 83 8.02 3.08 -28.93
C ALA A 83 8.97 1.88 -28.83
N PHE A 84 9.56 1.66 -27.66
CA PHE A 84 10.41 0.50 -27.41
C PHE A 84 9.59 -0.76 -27.22
N ASP A 85 10.06 -1.90 -27.74
CA ASP A 85 9.52 -3.20 -27.38
C ASP A 85 10.20 -3.74 -26.12
N LEU A 86 9.60 -3.41 -24.98
CA LEU A 86 10.06 -3.83 -23.66
C LEU A 86 9.20 -4.96 -23.08
N ARG A 87 8.59 -5.79 -23.94
CA ARG A 87 7.66 -6.84 -23.51
C ARG A 87 8.28 -7.81 -22.50
N LEU A 88 9.48 -8.33 -22.79
CA LEU A 88 10.17 -9.31 -21.95
C LEU A 88 10.74 -8.68 -20.66
N PRO A 89 11.44 -7.51 -20.70
CA PRO A 89 11.82 -6.81 -19.48
C PRO A 89 10.63 -6.50 -18.56
N LEU A 90 9.53 -6.01 -19.13
CA LEU A 90 8.31 -5.71 -18.36
C LEU A 90 7.66 -6.97 -17.78
N PHE A 91 7.73 -8.11 -18.48
CA PHE A 91 7.27 -9.38 -17.95
C PHE A 91 8.05 -9.78 -16.69
N PHE A 92 9.38 -9.81 -16.75
CA PHE A 92 10.20 -10.15 -15.60
C PHE A 92 10.08 -9.15 -14.45
N TRP A 93 9.93 -7.86 -14.78
CA TRP A 93 9.63 -6.82 -13.81
C TRP A 93 8.32 -7.11 -13.03
N ASN A 94 7.23 -7.36 -13.75
CA ASN A 94 5.94 -7.68 -13.15
C ASN A 94 5.97 -9.00 -12.36
N VAL A 95 6.66 -10.03 -12.85
CA VAL A 95 6.84 -11.30 -12.12
C VAL A 95 7.62 -11.05 -10.82
N GLY A 96 8.71 -10.28 -10.88
CA GLY A 96 9.51 -9.93 -9.71
C GLY A 96 8.69 -9.20 -8.64
N LEU A 97 7.92 -8.17 -9.03
CA LEU A 97 7.04 -7.44 -8.11
C LEU A 97 5.90 -8.30 -7.56
N SER A 98 5.38 -9.24 -8.36
CA SER A 98 4.34 -10.19 -7.91
C SER A 98 4.89 -11.17 -6.87
N ILE A 99 6.08 -11.75 -7.10
CA ILE A 99 6.76 -12.65 -6.15
C ILE A 99 7.09 -11.89 -4.87
N PHE A 100 7.71 -10.71 -4.99
CA PHE A 100 8.00 -9.83 -3.85
C PHE A 100 6.76 -9.54 -3.00
N SER A 101 5.65 -9.17 -3.66
CA SER A 101 4.41 -8.85 -2.97
C SER A 101 3.77 -10.09 -2.33
N THR A 102 3.89 -11.26 -2.96
CA THR A 102 3.43 -12.54 -2.39
C THR A 102 4.24 -12.92 -1.15
N CYS A 103 5.57 -12.82 -1.20
CA CYS A 103 6.43 -13.06 -0.05
C CYS A 103 6.12 -12.09 1.10
N GLY A 104 5.94 -10.80 0.80
CA GLY A 104 5.51 -9.79 1.76
C GLY A 104 4.15 -10.11 2.37
N ALA A 105 3.14 -10.42 1.55
CA ALA A 105 1.80 -10.78 2.01
C ALA A 105 1.80 -12.01 2.92
N TRP A 106 2.61 -13.02 2.59
CA TRP A 106 2.75 -14.23 3.40
C TRP A 106 3.40 -13.90 4.74
N ARG A 107 4.57 -13.26 4.70
CA ARG A 107 5.44 -13.10 5.87
C ARG A 107 4.94 -12.04 6.83
N PHE A 108 4.44 -10.91 6.33
CA PHE A 108 3.72 -9.91 7.11
C PHE A 108 2.36 -10.45 7.60
N GLY A 109 1.74 -11.32 6.80
CA GLY A 109 0.44 -11.95 7.11
C GLY A 109 0.42 -12.75 8.41
N HIS A 110 1.52 -13.41 8.78
CA HIS A 110 1.63 -14.16 10.03
C HIS A 110 1.30 -13.31 11.26
N GLU A 111 1.98 -12.17 11.42
CA GLU A 111 1.68 -11.23 12.52
C GLU A 111 0.29 -10.62 12.35
N PHE A 112 -0.07 -10.23 11.13
CA PHE A 112 -1.36 -9.60 10.84
C PHE A 112 -2.54 -10.46 11.31
N PHE A 113 -2.57 -11.73 10.89
CA PHE A 113 -3.66 -12.65 11.23
C PHE A 113 -3.60 -13.07 12.69
N TYR A 114 -2.40 -13.24 13.27
CA TYR A 114 -2.26 -13.50 14.70
C TYR A 114 -2.92 -12.39 15.53
N VAL A 115 -2.59 -11.12 15.24
CA VAL A 115 -3.16 -9.98 15.96
C VAL A 115 -4.66 -9.88 15.72
N LEU A 116 -5.10 -9.97 14.47
CA LEU A 116 -6.52 -9.82 14.13
C LEU A 116 -7.39 -10.88 14.81
N LEU A 117 -6.92 -12.13 14.87
CA LEU A 117 -7.70 -13.25 15.40
C LEU A 117 -7.60 -13.38 16.92
N ASN A 118 -6.43 -13.14 17.51
CA ASN A 118 -6.20 -13.38 18.94
C ASN A 118 -6.36 -12.13 19.82
N ARG A 119 -6.18 -10.94 19.24
CA ARG A 119 -6.31 -9.66 19.96
C ARG A 119 -7.48 -8.81 19.50
N GLY A 120 -7.98 -9.06 18.30
CA GLY A 120 -9.16 -8.41 17.76
C GLY A 120 -8.85 -7.14 16.97
N PHE A 121 -9.92 -6.59 16.39
CA PHE A 121 -9.82 -5.51 15.40
C PHE A 121 -9.22 -4.22 15.97
N GLN A 122 -9.64 -3.80 17.17
CA GLN A 122 -9.18 -2.54 17.76
C GLN A 122 -7.66 -2.53 18.00
N ASP A 123 -7.11 -3.62 18.54
CA ASP A 123 -5.67 -3.74 18.76
C ASP A 123 -4.90 -3.76 17.43
N SER A 124 -5.48 -4.40 16.40
CA SER A 124 -4.88 -4.48 15.06
C SER A 124 -4.71 -3.13 14.36
N ILE A 125 -5.43 -2.09 14.80
CA ILE A 125 -5.37 -0.74 14.22
C ILE A 125 -4.78 0.31 15.17
N CYS A 126 -4.70 0.03 16.48
CA CYS A 126 -4.21 0.99 17.47
C CYS A 126 -2.86 0.63 18.09
N LEU A 127 -2.43 -0.62 18.07
CA LEU A 127 -1.09 -0.99 18.53
C LEU A 127 -0.23 -1.43 17.35
N SER A 128 1.01 -0.96 17.29
CA SER A 128 1.92 -1.28 16.19
C SER A 128 2.41 -2.74 16.25
N PHE A 129 3.17 -3.14 15.24
CA PHE A 129 3.90 -4.39 15.20
C PHE A 129 5.30 -4.20 15.81
N SER A 130 5.94 -5.28 16.25
CA SER A 130 7.24 -5.22 16.91
C SER A 130 8.35 -4.68 15.98
N PRO A 131 9.05 -3.60 16.35
CA PRO A 131 10.20 -3.07 15.59
C PRO A 131 11.34 -4.07 15.37
N ALA A 132 11.53 -5.01 16.31
CA ALA A 132 12.66 -5.94 16.29
C ALA A 132 12.40 -7.19 15.44
N GLU A 133 11.16 -7.40 15.02
CA GLU A 133 10.72 -8.67 14.43
C GLU A 133 10.61 -8.58 12.90
N PRO A 134 10.62 -9.72 12.18
CA PRO A 134 10.49 -9.80 10.72
C PRO A 134 9.40 -8.93 10.09
N VAL A 135 8.25 -8.76 10.75
CA VAL A 135 7.16 -7.88 10.31
C VAL A 135 7.65 -6.46 9.98
N ALA A 136 8.56 -5.90 10.78
CA ALA A 136 9.10 -4.57 10.56
C ALA A 136 10.10 -4.51 9.41
N PHE A 137 10.86 -5.60 9.18
CA PHE A 137 11.69 -5.76 7.97
C PHE A 137 10.82 -5.69 6.71
N TRP A 138 9.71 -6.43 6.68
CA TRP A 138 8.79 -6.41 5.54
C TRP A 138 8.06 -5.07 5.40
N ALA A 139 7.78 -4.36 6.50
CA ALA A 139 7.30 -2.97 6.43
C ALA A 139 8.33 -2.00 5.81
N MET A 140 9.62 -2.16 6.10
CA MET A 140 10.68 -1.41 5.43
C MET A 140 10.75 -1.76 3.94
N CYS A 141 10.76 -3.05 3.59
CA CYS A 141 10.75 -3.49 2.20
C CYS A 141 9.56 -2.90 1.43
N PHE A 142 8.38 -2.85 2.06
CA PHE A 142 7.21 -2.18 1.52
C PHE A 142 7.45 -0.69 1.23
N ALA A 143 8.01 0.05 2.18
CA ALA A 143 8.30 1.48 2.00
C ALA A 143 9.33 1.72 0.89
N LEU A 144 10.32 0.84 0.75
CA LEU A 144 11.33 0.90 -0.31
C LEU A 144 10.76 0.47 -1.67
N SER A 145 9.79 -0.45 -1.70
CA SER A 145 9.19 -0.91 -2.97
C SER A 145 8.52 0.24 -3.74
N LYS A 146 8.04 1.27 -3.05
CA LYS A 146 7.41 2.44 -3.68
C LYS A 146 8.37 3.20 -4.60
N ILE A 147 9.68 3.17 -4.32
CA ILE A 147 10.70 3.70 -5.23
C ILE A 147 10.84 2.79 -6.44
N ALA A 148 10.93 1.47 -6.22
CA ALA A 148 11.04 0.51 -7.31
C ALA A 148 9.84 0.63 -8.27
N GLU A 149 8.63 0.77 -7.74
CA GLU A 149 7.37 0.93 -8.49
C GLU A 149 7.35 2.14 -9.44
N PHE A 150 8.23 3.15 -9.29
CA PHE A 150 8.41 4.18 -10.31
C PHE A 150 8.85 3.63 -11.67
N GLY A 151 9.48 2.45 -11.69
CA GLY A 151 9.77 1.69 -12.90
C GLY A 151 8.54 1.45 -13.77
N ASP A 152 7.34 1.30 -13.17
CA ASP A 152 6.09 1.11 -13.92
C ASP A 152 5.81 2.31 -14.84
N THR A 153 6.02 3.52 -14.33
CA THR A 153 5.87 4.75 -15.10
C THR A 153 6.93 4.86 -16.21
N VAL A 154 8.17 4.48 -15.92
CA VAL A 154 9.25 4.46 -16.91
C VAL A 154 8.90 3.51 -18.06
N PHE A 155 8.45 2.29 -17.77
CA PHE A 155 8.01 1.32 -18.79
C PHE A 155 6.83 1.84 -19.61
N LEU A 156 5.86 2.52 -18.99
CA LEU A 156 4.73 3.12 -19.72
C LEU A 156 5.21 4.20 -20.71
N LEU A 157 6.10 5.09 -20.28
CA LEU A 157 6.62 6.19 -21.09
C LEU A 157 7.48 5.67 -22.26
N LEU A 158 8.41 4.74 -22.01
CA LEU A 158 9.25 4.13 -23.04
C LEU A 158 8.45 3.37 -24.10
N ARG A 159 7.29 2.83 -23.71
CA ARG A 159 6.37 2.13 -24.63
C ARG A 159 5.31 3.05 -25.26
N LYS A 160 5.39 4.37 -25.06
CA LYS A 160 4.41 5.38 -25.50
C LYS A 160 2.97 5.03 -25.09
N ARG A 161 2.77 4.47 -23.90
CA ARG A 161 1.44 4.21 -23.34
C ARG A 161 0.93 5.46 -22.61
N PRO A 162 -0.39 5.72 -22.62
CA PRO A 162 -0.94 6.91 -21.98
C PRO A 162 -0.71 6.87 -20.46
N LEU A 163 0.03 7.86 -19.96
CA LEU A 163 0.24 8.06 -18.53
C LEU A 163 -0.95 8.83 -17.93
N ILE A 164 -1.83 8.12 -17.23
CA ILE A 164 -3.01 8.72 -16.61
C ILE A 164 -2.66 9.43 -15.29
N PHE A 165 -3.42 10.48 -14.94
CA PHE A 165 -3.24 11.24 -13.70
C PHE A 165 -3.20 10.34 -12.45
N LEU A 166 -4.16 9.43 -12.33
CA LEU A 166 -4.27 8.51 -11.20
C LEU A 166 -2.97 7.74 -10.94
N HIS A 167 -2.26 7.31 -12.00
CA HIS A 167 -1.08 6.47 -11.86
C HIS A 167 0.10 7.24 -11.28
N TRP A 168 0.55 8.30 -11.94
CA TRP A 168 1.75 9.01 -11.49
C TRP A 168 1.50 9.76 -10.18
N PHE A 169 0.29 10.29 -9.97
CA PHE A 169 -0.11 10.95 -8.73
C PHE A 169 -0.14 9.96 -7.57
N HIS A 170 -0.69 8.75 -7.78
CA HIS A 170 -0.66 7.69 -6.79
C HIS A 170 0.77 7.37 -6.35
N HIS A 171 1.65 7.03 -7.30
CA HIS A 171 3.03 6.65 -7.00
C HIS A 171 3.79 7.74 -6.23
N ALA A 172 3.61 9.02 -6.59
CA ALA A 172 4.21 10.13 -5.87
C ALA A 172 3.74 10.23 -4.41
N VAL A 173 2.42 10.22 -4.19
CA VAL A 173 1.83 10.42 -2.86
C VAL A 173 2.09 9.23 -1.92
N VAL A 174 2.00 7.99 -2.41
CA VAL A 174 2.20 6.80 -1.57
C VAL A 174 3.65 6.66 -1.09
N LEU A 175 4.63 7.12 -1.88
CA LEU A 175 6.03 7.13 -1.43
C LEU A 175 6.20 8.08 -0.23
N ILE A 176 5.73 9.32 -0.35
CA ILE A 176 5.84 10.31 0.74
C ILE A 176 5.10 9.83 1.98
N TYR A 177 3.88 9.33 1.80
CA TYR A 177 3.05 8.90 2.93
C TYR A 177 3.60 7.66 3.64
N SER A 178 4.10 6.66 2.90
CA SER A 178 4.68 5.47 3.53
C SER A 178 5.93 5.81 4.35
N TRP A 179 6.79 6.69 3.85
CA TRP A 179 8.00 7.13 4.55
C TRP A 179 7.69 8.00 5.76
N HIS A 180 6.73 8.93 5.63
CA HIS A 180 6.24 9.72 6.75
C HIS A 180 5.61 8.83 7.83
N SER A 181 4.81 7.83 7.46
CA SER A 181 4.16 6.93 8.42
C SER A 181 5.12 5.92 9.08
N ALA A 182 6.23 5.60 8.43
CA ALA A 182 7.29 4.77 9.00
C ALA A 182 8.00 5.43 10.19
N THR A 183 7.94 6.76 10.32
CA THR A 183 8.55 7.50 11.46
C THR A 183 7.92 7.15 12.79
N GLU A 184 6.59 6.98 12.81
CA GLU A 184 5.81 6.65 14.00
C GLU A 184 5.47 5.15 14.08
N LEU A 185 5.78 4.40 13.02
CA LEU A 185 5.35 3.02 12.84
C LEU A 185 3.85 2.86 13.09
N THR A 186 3.07 3.64 12.35
CA THR A 186 1.62 3.77 12.57
C THR A 186 0.91 2.41 12.62
N ALA A 187 0.11 2.17 13.65
CA ALA A 187 -0.58 0.88 13.84
C ALA A 187 -1.55 0.54 12.70
N ALA A 188 -2.34 1.52 12.24
CA ALA A 188 -3.20 1.37 11.06
C ALA A 188 -2.43 0.98 9.78
N GLY A 189 -1.13 1.29 9.73
CA GLY A 189 -0.21 0.87 8.68
C GLY A 189 -0.19 -0.65 8.48
N ARG A 190 -0.43 -1.45 9.54
CA ARG A 190 -0.54 -2.91 9.47
C ARG A 190 -1.55 -3.36 8.40
N TRP A 191 -2.74 -2.77 8.40
CA TRP A 191 -3.79 -3.07 7.42
C TRP A 191 -3.44 -2.59 6.02
N PHE A 192 -2.89 -1.38 5.93
CA PHE A 192 -2.54 -0.78 4.65
C PHE A 192 -1.46 -1.57 3.92
N ILE A 193 -0.42 -2.01 4.64
CA ILE A 193 0.67 -2.81 4.11
C ILE A 193 0.15 -4.19 3.68
N GLN A 194 -0.56 -4.90 4.56
CA GLN A 194 -1.05 -6.25 4.25
C GLN A 194 -1.99 -6.27 3.04
N LEU A 195 -3.00 -5.37 3.01
CA LEU A 195 -3.93 -5.30 1.89
C LEU A 195 -3.21 -4.93 0.59
N ASN A 196 -2.27 -3.99 0.64
CA ASN A 196 -1.50 -3.57 -0.53
C ASN A 196 -0.65 -4.72 -1.08
N TYR A 197 0.03 -5.50 -0.22
CA TYR A 197 0.77 -6.68 -0.66
C TYR A 197 -0.13 -7.72 -1.32
N MET A 198 -1.30 -7.99 -0.75
CA MET A 198 -2.28 -8.94 -1.32
C MET A 198 -2.84 -8.46 -2.66
N VAL A 199 -3.15 -7.17 -2.79
CA VAL A 199 -3.68 -6.62 -4.05
C VAL A 199 -2.59 -6.53 -5.11
N HIS A 200 -1.36 -6.16 -4.74
CA HIS A 200 -0.24 -6.06 -5.69
C HIS A 200 0.27 -7.40 -6.17
N SER A 201 0.25 -8.46 -5.34
CA SER A 201 0.60 -9.80 -5.81
C SER A 201 -0.29 -10.22 -6.99
N VAL A 202 -1.61 -10.00 -6.87
CA VAL A 202 -2.62 -10.29 -7.91
C VAL A 202 -2.51 -9.33 -9.09
N MET A 203 -2.38 -8.02 -8.85
CA MET A 203 -2.29 -7.00 -9.91
C MET A 203 -1.08 -7.24 -10.80
N TYR A 204 0.11 -7.44 -10.22
CA TYR A 204 1.33 -7.65 -11.01
C TYR A 204 1.34 -9.02 -11.70
N ALA A 205 0.76 -10.07 -11.09
CA ALA A 205 0.55 -11.33 -11.79
C ALA A 205 -0.34 -11.16 -13.03
N TYR A 206 -1.44 -10.39 -12.91
CA TYR A 206 -2.30 -10.05 -14.03
C TYR A 206 -1.55 -9.27 -15.12
N TYR A 207 -0.71 -8.29 -14.77
CA TYR A 207 0.09 -7.55 -15.74
C TYR A 207 1.19 -8.40 -16.40
N ALA A 208 1.82 -9.31 -15.67
CA ALA A 208 2.75 -10.28 -16.24
C ALA A 208 2.06 -11.18 -17.28
N ALA A 209 0.88 -11.72 -16.96
CA ALA A 209 0.08 -12.51 -17.90
C ALA A 209 -0.29 -11.70 -19.16
N ALA A 210 -0.67 -10.43 -18.99
CA ALA A 210 -0.95 -9.54 -20.11
C ALA A 210 0.28 -9.30 -21.01
N CYS A 211 1.50 -9.28 -20.44
CA CYS A 211 2.73 -9.18 -21.22
C CYS A 211 2.95 -10.39 -22.12
N ILE A 212 2.66 -11.62 -21.70
CA ILE A 212 2.81 -12.82 -22.56
C ILE A 212 1.64 -13.04 -23.54
N GLY A 213 0.72 -12.07 -23.63
CA GLY A 213 -0.36 -12.06 -24.62
C GLY A 213 -1.60 -12.85 -24.19
N ILE A 214 -1.65 -13.29 -22.93
CA ILE A 214 -2.85 -13.91 -22.37
C ILE A 214 -3.91 -12.82 -22.25
N ARG A 215 -4.95 -12.90 -23.09
CA ARG A 215 -6.12 -12.03 -23.01
C ARG A 215 -7.04 -12.54 -21.92
N ALA A 216 -6.80 -12.08 -20.70
CA ALA A 216 -7.67 -12.39 -19.58
C ALA A 216 -9.12 -11.90 -19.87
N PRO A 217 -10.15 -12.70 -19.55
CA PRO A 217 -11.53 -12.28 -19.69
C PRO A 217 -11.82 -11.03 -18.85
N LYS A 218 -12.81 -10.24 -19.32
CA LYS A 218 -13.15 -8.93 -18.71
C LYS A 218 -13.45 -9.01 -17.20
N TRP A 219 -13.99 -10.11 -16.72
CA TRP A 219 -14.29 -10.27 -15.30
C TRP A 219 -13.02 -10.28 -14.45
N ILE A 220 -11.89 -10.82 -14.93
CA ILE A 220 -10.63 -10.82 -14.18
C ILE A 220 -10.12 -9.38 -14.03
N SER A 221 -10.07 -8.61 -15.11
CA SER A 221 -9.60 -7.23 -15.04
C SER A 221 -10.51 -6.36 -14.17
N MET A 222 -11.82 -6.60 -14.21
CA MET A 222 -12.79 -5.97 -13.33
C MET A 222 -12.57 -6.37 -11.85
N SER A 223 -12.30 -7.64 -11.55
CA SER A 223 -11.99 -8.11 -10.19
C SER A 223 -10.72 -7.46 -9.65
N VAL A 224 -9.66 -7.34 -10.44
CA VAL A 224 -8.42 -6.65 -10.02
C VAL A 224 -8.71 -5.19 -9.65
N THR A 225 -9.44 -4.46 -10.50
CA THR A 225 -9.80 -3.06 -10.19
C THR A 225 -10.76 -2.97 -9.00
N ALA A 226 -11.66 -3.95 -8.82
CA ALA A 226 -12.55 -4.01 -7.67
C ALA A 226 -11.75 -4.21 -6.38
N MET A 227 -10.78 -5.12 -6.35
CA MET A 227 -9.89 -5.34 -5.20
C MET A 227 -9.14 -4.06 -4.80
N GLN A 228 -8.58 -3.34 -5.78
CA GLN A 228 -7.91 -2.06 -5.55
C GLN A 228 -8.85 -0.99 -4.98
N THR A 229 -10.07 -0.92 -5.51
CA THR A 229 -11.08 0.05 -5.05
C THR A 229 -11.53 -0.26 -3.63
N THR A 230 -11.81 -1.54 -3.35
CA THR A 230 -12.18 -2.01 -2.00
C THR A 230 -11.07 -1.74 -0.99
N GLN A 231 -9.80 -1.92 -1.35
CA GLN A 231 -8.68 -1.56 -0.48
C GLN A 231 -8.72 -0.08 -0.07
N MET A 232 -9.01 0.83 -1.00
CA MET A 232 -9.10 2.26 -0.66
C MET A 232 -10.27 2.55 0.28
N LEU A 233 -11.42 1.89 0.07
CA LEU A 233 -12.60 2.04 0.93
C LEU A 233 -12.37 1.50 2.34
N ILE A 234 -11.72 0.33 2.48
CA ILE A 234 -11.28 -0.20 3.77
C ILE A 234 -10.32 0.79 4.44
N GLY A 235 -9.42 1.40 3.65
CA GLY A 235 -8.51 2.43 4.14
C GLY A 235 -9.24 3.61 4.78
N VAL A 236 -10.24 4.16 4.08
CA VAL A 236 -11.10 5.24 4.61
C VAL A 236 -11.83 4.80 5.89
N PHE A 237 -12.39 3.59 5.90
CA PHE A 237 -13.08 3.06 7.08
C PHE A 237 -12.15 2.97 8.30
N ILE A 238 -10.95 2.42 8.13
CA ILE A 238 -9.96 2.31 9.21
C ILE A 238 -9.56 3.72 9.71
N SER A 239 -9.28 4.66 8.81
CA SER A 239 -8.94 6.03 9.20
C SER A 239 -10.04 6.72 10.00
N LEU A 240 -11.30 6.55 9.60
CA LEU A 240 -12.46 7.09 10.32
C LEU A 240 -12.64 6.42 11.68
N TYR A 241 -12.44 5.11 11.75
CA TYR A 241 -12.60 4.37 12.99
C TYR A 241 -11.49 4.71 14.01
N VAL A 242 -10.24 4.89 13.56
CA VAL A 242 -9.15 5.41 14.40
C VAL A 242 -9.46 6.82 14.90
N ALA A 243 -10.01 7.69 14.05
CA ALA A 243 -10.44 9.03 14.45
C ALA A 243 -11.56 9.00 15.48
N TYR A 244 -12.56 8.11 15.30
CA TYR A 244 -13.62 7.88 16.25
C TYR A 244 -13.08 7.41 17.61
N LEU A 245 -12.18 6.43 17.63
CA LEU A 245 -11.56 5.94 18.86
C LEU A 245 -10.80 7.05 19.59
N LYS A 246 -9.97 7.82 18.88
CA LYS A 246 -9.23 8.94 19.49
C LYS A 246 -10.13 10.07 20.00
N GLY A 247 -11.32 10.25 19.42
CA GLY A 247 -12.28 11.29 19.82
C GLY A 247 -13.22 10.88 20.96
N THR A 248 -13.39 9.57 21.20
CA THR A 248 -14.38 9.05 22.18
C THR A 248 -13.76 8.37 23.38
N GLN A 249 -12.53 7.87 23.26
CA GLN A 249 -11.85 7.17 24.34
C GLN A 249 -11.17 8.15 25.30
N ASP A 250 -10.88 7.66 26.51
CA ASP A 250 -10.17 8.42 27.54
C ASP A 250 -8.79 8.91 27.08
N ILE A 251 -8.28 9.95 27.74
CA ILE A 251 -6.95 10.53 27.46
C ILE A 251 -5.80 9.51 27.58
N ASN A 252 -6.02 8.41 28.31
CA ASN A 252 -5.05 7.32 28.49
C ASN A 252 -5.14 6.22 27.42
N PHE A 253 -6.06 6.34 26.45
CA PHE A 253 -6.21 5.37 25.37
C PHE A 253 -5.04 5.42 24.39
N VAL A 254 -4.32 4.32 24.28
CA VAL A 254 -3.15 4.22 23.40
C VAL A 254 -3.59 3.82 22.00
N CYS A 255 -3.35 4.70 21.04
CA CYS A 255 -3.49 4.40 19.62
C CYS A 255 -2.32 5.03 18.84
N GLN A 256 -1.39 4.19 18.39
CA GLN A 256 -0.12 4.53 17.75
C GLN A 256 -0.33 5.15 16.36
N GLN A 257 -0.74 6.42 16.36
CA GLN A 257 -0.84 7.28 15.19
C GLN A 257 -1.02 8.73 15.66
N SER A 258 -0.20 9.66 15.20
CA SER A 258 -0.42 11.08 15.50
C SER A 258 -1.68 11.61 14.81
N VAL A 259 -2.27 12.67 15.36
CA VAL A 259 -3.43 13.34 14.73
C VAL A 259 -3.05 13.86 13.34
N GLN A 260 -1.83 14.40 13.20
CA GLN A 260 -1.31 14.84 11.91
C GLN A 260 -1.25 13.70 10.89
N ASN A 261 -0.64 12.57 11.26
CA ASN A 261 -0.56 11.41 10.37
C ASN A 261 -1.97 10.91 10.00
N MET A 262 -2.88 10.83 10.98
CA MET A 262 -4.26 10.42 10.77
C MET A 262 -5.01 11.32 9.78
N CYS A 263 -4.87 12.65 9.88
CA CYS A 263 -5.48 13.59 8.94
C CYS A 263 -4.92 13.42 7.52
N ILE A 264 -3.59 13.26 7.40
CA ILE A 264 -2.94 13.00 6.10
C ILE A 264 -3.44 11.68 5.51
N CYS A 265 -3.47 10.62 6.32
CA CYS A 265 -3.96 9.30 5.98
C CYS A 265 -5.39 9.36 5.41
N PHE A 266 -6.32 9.95 6.17
CA PHE A 266 -7.71 10.09 5.77
C PHE A 266 -7.85 10.87 4.46
N THR A 267 -7.10 11.95 4.29
CA THR A 267 -7.13 12.78 3.08
C THR A 267 -6.70 11.99 1.85
N ILE A 268 -5.58 11.26 1.96
CA ILE A 268 -5.01 10.47 0.85
C ILE A 268 -5.96 9.33 0.47
N TYR A 269 -6.41 8.54 1.45
CA TYR A 269 -7.30 7.41 1.19
C TYR A 269 -8.65 7.85 0.64
N SER A 270 -9.21 8.97 1.12
CA SER A 270 -10.45 9.52 0.57
C SER A 270 -10.28 9.98 -0.88
N ALA A 271 -9.18 10.68 -1.19
CA ALA A 271 -8.87 11.10 -2.55
C ALA A 271 -8.71 9.90 -3.49
N PHE A 272 -8.00 8.85 -3.08
CA PHE A 272 -7.85 7.63 -3.87
C PHE A 272 -9.15 6.83 -3.99
N ALA A 273 -9.95 6.71 -2.93
CA ALA A 273 -11.26 6.06 -3.02
C ALA A 273 -12.13 6.71 -4.09
N VAL A 274 -12.17 8.05 -4.15
CA VAL A 274 -12.88 8.79 -5.21
C VAL A 274 -12.28 8.50 -6.59
N LEU A 275 -10.96 8.58 -6.73
CA LEU A 275 -10.29 8.39 -8.03
C LEU A 275 -10.45 6.96 -8.58
N PHE A 276 -10.28 5.95 -7.74
CA PHE A 276 -10.46 4.53 -8.11
C PHE A 276 -11.93 4.22 -8.43
N THR A 277 -12.87 4.74 -7.63
CA THR A 277 -14.30 4.59 -7.91
C THR A 277 -14.66 5.22 -9.26
N ARG A 278 -14.21 6.45 -9.52
CA ARG A 278 -14.41 7.12 -10.81
C ARG A 278 -13.79 6.33 -11.97
N PHE A 279 -12.60 5.78 -11.77
CA PHE A 279 -11.95 4.93 -12.77
C PHE A 279 -12.78 3.66 -13.05
N PHE A 280 -13.23 2.97 -12.01
CA PHE A 280 -14.04 1.74 -12.12
C PHE A 280 -15.36 1.99 -12.86
N VAL A 281 -16.10 3.03 -12.45
CA VAL A 281 -17.37 3.42 -13.09
C VAL A 281 -17.16 3.73 -14.57
N LYS A 282 -16.14 4.53 -14.91
CA LYS A 282 -15.86 4.91 -16.30
C LYS A 282 -15.40 3.72 -17.14
N ALA A 283 -14.54 2.85 -16.60
CA ALA A 283 -13.93 1.75 -17.34
C ALA A 283 -14.89 0.57 -17.56
N TYR A 284 -15.75 0.25 -16.58
CA TYR A 284 -16.54 -0.98 -16.59
C TYR A 284 -18.04 -0.79 -16.70
N ILE A 285 -18.61 0.22 -16.01
CA ILE A 285 -20.05 0.49 -16.00
C ILE A 285 -20.43 1.28 -17.26
N GLN A 286 -19.95 2.51 -17.39
CA GLN A 286 -20.33 3.41 -18.50
C GLN A 286 -19.87 2.89 -19.88
N LYS A 287 -18.65 2.34 -19.96
CA LYS A 287 -18.17 1.71 -21.21
C LYS A 287 -18.90 0.40 -21.52
N GLY A 288 -19.35 -0.32 -20.49
CA GLY A 288 -20.17 -1.52 -20.65
C GLY A 288 -21.54 -1.20 -21.23
N GLU A 289 -22.19 -0.17 -20.71
CA GLU A 289 -23.50 0.32 -21.18
C GLU A 289 -23.45 0.79 -22.63
N ARG A 290 -22.45 1.61 -23.00
CA ARG A 290 -22.28 2.06 -24.39
C ARG A 290 -22.13 0.89 -25.36
N ARG A 291 -21.37 -0.15 -24.99
CA ARG A 291 -21.20 -1.35 -25.81
C ARG A 291 -22.52 -2.12 -25.98
N LYS A 292 -23.32 -2.24 -24.92
CA LYS A 292 -24.65 -2.88 -24.98
C LYS A 292 -25.60 -2.11 -25.88
N ILE A 293 -25.64 -0.78 -25.78
CA ILE A 293 -26.47 0.09 -26.63
C ILE A 293 -26.06 -0.03 -28.11
N THR A 294 -24.77 -0.02 -28.43
CA THR A 294 -24.30 -0.22 -29.82
C THR A 294 -24.70 -1.59 -30.37
N LEU A 295 -24.58 -2.65 -29.59
CA LEU A 295 -24.99 -3.99 -30.03
C LEU A 295 -26.51 -4.08 -30.25
N SER A 296 -27.31 -3.50 -29.35
CA SER A 296 -28.77 -3.41 -29.50
C SER A 296 -29.20 -2.60 -30.71
N ASN A 297 -28.51 -1.50 -31.02
CA ASN A 297 -28.82 -0.66 -32.18
C ASN A 297 -28.40 -1.30 -33.51
N ASN A 298 -27.40 -2.19 -33.49
CA ASN A 298 -26.99 -2.93 -34.68
C ASN A 298 -27.94 -4.11 -34.96
N SER A 299 -28.42 -4.82 -33.93
CA SER A 299 -29.41 -5.90 -34.12
C SER A 299 -30.75 -5.40 -34.66
N VAL A 300 -31.15 -4.17 -34.33
CA VAL A 300 -32.40 -3.55 -34.84
C VAL A 300 -32.25 -3.06 -36.30
N LYS A 301 -31.03 -2.95 -36.84
CA LYS A 301 -30.79 -2.52 -38.23
C LYS A 301 -30.60 -3.68 -39.21
N GLU A 302 -30.48 -4.91 -38.70
CA GLU A 302 -30.32 -6.13 -39.50
C GLU A 302 -31.64 -6.90 -39.69
N GLU A 303 -32.75 -6.40 -39.12
CA GLU A 303 -34.14 -6.79 -39.40
C GLU A 303 -34.81 -5.81 -40.37
#